data_AF-A0A924ZTS9-F1
#
_entry.id   AF-A0A924ZTS9-F1
#
_cell.length_a   1.000
_cell.length_b   1.000
_cell.length_c   1.000
_cell.angle_alpha   90.00
_cell.angle_beta   90.00
_cell.angle_gamma   90.00
#
_symmetry.space_group_name_H-M   'P 1'
#
loop_
_entity.id
_entity.type
_entity.pdbx_description
1 polymer ?
#
loop_
_entity_poly.entity_id
_entity_poly.type
_entity_poly.pdbx_seq_one_letter_code
_entity_poly.pdbx_strand_id
1 'polypeptide(L)'
;ADKMPFYVLGAVIPMLEVALDGALCTFLLETVEDPICHRAFDLINDDESRHLGVGFSVIEAQGYNKTMIELSKMAARVLDPRLLLGIAAYLPLLNKMRDNIMKMGLPEEKLYAAMKKFEKIAGRTADGRRNPWFQIISWNGRMVINRKNKIYHMPVDAMVRATDMLPQSTMPAVPSWVKELTYVPVAIH
;
A
#
# COMPACT_ATOMS: atom_id res chain seq x y z
N ALA A 1 -0.63 15.40 -0.52
CA ALA A 1 -1.45 14.19 -0.23
C ALA A 1 -2.93 14.53 -0.13
N ASP A 2 -3.28 15.69 0.43
CA ASP A 2 -4.64 16.13 0.84
C ASP A 2 -5.72 16.29 -0.26
N LYS A 3 -5.39 16.03 -1.53
CA LYS A 3 -6.34 16.09 -2.65
C LYS A 3 -6.61 14.72 -3.27
N MET A 4 -5.96 13.66 -2.75
CA MET A 4 -6.25 12.31 -3.22
C MET A 4 -7.63 11.88 -2.76
N PRO A 5 -8.43 11.24 -3.61
CA PRO A 5 -9.80 10.97 -3.24
C PRO A 5 -9.92 9.85 -2.20
N PHE A 6 -10.74 10.09 -1.18
CA PHE A 6 -10.94 9.19 -0.04
C PHE A 6 -11.23 7.73 -0.42
N TYR A 7 -12.03 7.51 -1.46
CA TYR A 7 -12.42 6.16 -1.90
C TYR A 7 -11.25 5.34 -2.47
N VAL A 8 -10.22 5.98 -3.04
CA VAL A 8 -9.00 5.30 -3.48
C VAL A 8 -8.15 4.94 -2.27
N LEU A 9 -7.94 5.92 -1.38
CA LEU A 9 -7.14 5.75 -0.17
C LEU A 9 -7.71 4.66 0.75
N GLY A 10 -9.04 4.58 0.85
CA GLY A 10 -9.73 3.58 1.67
C GLY A 10 -9.48 2.13 1.24
N ALA A 11 -9.00 1.87 0.01
CA ALA A 11 -8.62 0.52 -0.43
C ALA A 11 -7.10 0.32 -0.53
N VAL A 12 -6.35 1.36 -0.90
CA VAL A 12 -4.88 1.30 -1.03
C VAL A 12 -4.20 1.20 0.33
N ILE A 13 -4.63 2.00 1.32
CA ILE A 13 -4.00 2.04 2.64
C ILE A 13 -4.09 0.66 3.33
N PRO A 14 -5.26 0.00 3.40
CA PRO A 14 -5.33 -1.31 4.06
C PRO A 14 -4.53 -2.39 3.33
N MET A 15 -4.38 -2.30 2.00
CA MET A 15 -3.50 -3.19 1.25
C MET A 15 -2.03 -3.00 1.66
N LEU A 16 -1.57 -1.76 1.76
CA LEU A 16 -0.20 -1.44 2.18
C LEU A 16 0.07 -1.85 3.63
N GLU A 17 -0.89 -1.65 4.53
CA GLU A 17 -0.80 -2.08 5.93
C GLU A 17 -0.68 -3.61 6.03
N VAL A 18 -1.48 -4.37 5.28
CA VAL A 18 -1.35 -5.84 5.27
C VAL A 18 0.02 -6.28 4.72
N ALA A 19 0.57 -5.57 3.72
CA ALA A 19 1.91 -5.85 3.21
C ALA A 19 3.00 -5.52 4.24
N LEU A 20 2.85 -4.40 4.95
CA LEU A 20 3.78 -3.95 5.98
C LEU A 20 3.78 -4.93 7.16
N ASP A 21 2.62 -5.18 7.76
CA ASP A 21 2.47 -6.09 8.90
C ASP A 21 2.82 -7.54 8.50
N GLY A 22 2.10 -8.05 7.50
CA GLY A 22 2.07 -9.47 7.14
C GLY A 22 3.30 -9.97 6.38
N ALA A 23 4.17 -9.07 5.90
CA ALA A 23 5.42 -9.46 5.25
C ALA A 23 6.63 -8.76 5.86
N LEU A 24 6.67 -7.42 5.87
CA LEU A 24 7.86 -6.68 6.24
C LEU A 24 8.17 -6.76 7.75
N CYS A 25 7.23 -6.40 8.61
CA CYS A 25 7.39 -6.46 10.07
C CYS A 25 7.62 -7.90 10.53
N THR A 26 6.84 -8.84 9.99
CA THR A 26 7.02 -10.28 10.26
C THR A 26 8.45 -10.74 9.90
N PHE A 27 8.98 -10.32 8.74
CA PHE A 27 10.35 -10.64 8.35
C PHE A 27 11.39 -10.02 9.27
N LEU A 28 11.21 -8.76 9.70
CA LEU A 28 12.13 -8.10 10.61
C LEU A 28 12.15 -8.78 11.99
N LEU A 29 10.99 -9.18 12.52
CA LEU A 29 10.88 -9.92 13.78
C LEU A 29 11.58 -11.29 13.72
N GLU A 30 11.52 -11.97 12.59
CA GLU A 30 12.18 -13.27 12.39
C GLU A 30 13.69 -13.16 12.13
N THR A 31 14.16 -12.02 11.62
CA THR A 31 15.57 -11.87 11.14
C THR A 31 16.44 -11.07 12.09
N VAL A 32 15.88 -10.11 12.82
CA VAL A 32 16.64 -9.19 13.68
C VAL A 32 16.59 -9.66 15.12
N GLU A 33 17.73 -10.08 15.67
CA GLU A 33 17.87 -10.46 17.09
C GLU A 33 18.18 -9.22 17.96
N ASP A 34 17.22 -8.30 18.08
CA ASP A 34 17.33 -7.15 18.98
C ASP A 34 16.07 -7.02 19.86
N PRO A 35 16.19 -7.17 21.19
CA PRO A 35 15.04 -7.07 22.08
C PRO A 35 14.41 -5.66 22.09
N ILE A 36 15.17 -4.59 21.83
CA ILE A 36 14.60 -3.23 21.77
C ILE A 36 13.75 -3.09 20.51
N CYS A 37 14.27 -3.54 19.37
CA CYS A 37 13.54 -3.62 18.11
C CYS A 37 12.22 -4.40 18.26
N HIS A 38 12.26 -5.57 18.91
CA HIS A 38 11.06 -6.39 19.12
C HIS A 38 10.02 -5.68 19.98
N ARG A 39 10.44 -5.00 21.05
CA ARG A 39 9.53 -4.22 21.91
C ARG A 39 8.92 -3.03 21.18
N ALA A 40 9.66 -2.39 20.27
CA ALA A 40 9.10 -1.35 19.41
C ALA A 40 8.08 -1.93 18.43
N PHE A 41 8.35 -3.10 17.84
CA PHE A 41 7.42 -3.79 16.95
C PHE A 41 6.16 -4.29 17.65
N ASP A 42 6.24 -4.70 18.92
CA ASP A 42 5.05 -5.05 19.71
C ASP A 42 4.07 -3.86 19.78
N LEU A 43 4.61 -2.66 20.07
CA LEU A 43 3.81 -1.42 20.14
C LEU A 43 3.26 -1.00 18.78
N ILE A 44 4.07 -1.12 17.71
CA ILE A 44 3.63 -0.84 16.34
C ILE A 44 2.51 -1.80 15.95
N ASN A 45 2.68 -3.09 16.20
CA ASN A 45 1.70 -4.12 15.86
C ASN A 45 0.36 -3.94 16.59
N ASP A 46 0.40 -3.49 17.84
CA ASP A 46 -0.80 -3.13 18.60
C ASP A 46 -1.60 -2.00 17.92
N ASP A 47 -0.92 -1.04 17.29
CA ASP A 47 -1.53 0.05 16.54
C ASP A 47 -2.03 -0.40 15.15
N GLU A 48 -1.24 -1.22 14.44
CA GLU A 48 -1.60 -1.72 13.11
C GLU A 48 -2.86 -2.59 13.11
N SER A 49 -3.12 -3.32 14.21
CA SER A 49 -4.37 -4.07 14.36
C SER A 49 -5.62 -3.17 14.26
N ARG A 50 -5.54 -1.94 14.78
CA ARG A 50 -6.62 -0.95 14.71
C ARG A 50 -6.70 -0.31 13.33
N HIS A 51 -5.56 -0.02 12.71
CA HIS A 51 -5.50 0.46 11.33
C HIS A 51 -6.19 -0.52 10.37
N LEU A 52 -5.85 -1.80 10.45
CA LEU A 52 -6.48 -2.85 9.65
C LEU A 52 -7.99 -2.95 9.92
N GLY A 53 -8.41 -2.91 11.19
CA GLY A 53 -9.82 -2.92 11.57
C GLY A 53 -10.61 -1.78 10.91
N VAL A 54 -10.11 -0.54 11.06
CA VAL A 54 -10.72 0.65 10.45
C VAL A 54 -10.68 0.55 8.92
N GLY A 55 -9.54 0.16 8.36
CA GLY A 55 -9.32 0.04 6.93
C GLY A 55 -10.32 -0.89 6.25
N PHE A 56 -10.50 -2.10 6.77
CA PHE A 56 -11.47 -3.05 6.22
C PHE A 56 -12.91 -2.56 6.40
N SER A 57 -13.26 -1.96 7.54
CA SER A 57 -14.59 -1.38 7.73
C SER A 57 -14.88 -0.24 6.74
N VAL A 58 -13.89 0.58 6.39
CA VAL A 58 -14.03 1.63 5.36
C VAL A 58 -14.27 1.02 3.98
N ILE A 59 -13.55 -0.06 3.62
CA ILE A 59 -13.78 -0.78 2.34
C ILE A 59 -15.22 -1.30 2.26
N GLU A 60 -15.73 -1.90 3.33
CA GLU A 60 -17.10 -2.41 3.39
C GLU A 60 -18.13 -1.28 3.32
N ALA A 61 -17.93 -0.21 4.09
CA ALA A 61 -18.82 0.96 4.09
C ALA A 61 -18.93 1.62 2.71
N GLN A 62 -17.85 1.62 1.92
CA GLN A 62 -17.88 2.13 0.54
C GLN A 62 -18.71 1.27 -0.42
N GLY A 63 -18.84 -0.03 -0.14
CA GLY A 63 -19.76 -0.91 -0.87
C GLY A 63 -21.19 -0.85 -0.35
N TYR A 64 -21.38 -0.54 0.94
CA TYR A 64 -22.65 -0.66 1.65
C TYR A 64 -23.82 0.09 0.99
N ASN A 65 -24.91 -0.63 0.77
CA ASN A 65 -26.16 -0.18 0.16
C ASN A 65 -26.01 0.67 -1.12
N LYS A 66 -24.91 0.48 -1.87
CA LYS A 66 -24.67 1.19 -3.13
C LYS A 66 -25.36 0.51 -4.30
N THR A 67 -26.00 1.33 -5.13
CA THR A 67 -26.53 0.92 -6.43
C THR A 67 -25.40 0.68 -7.44
N MET A 68 -25.68 -0.08 -8.50
CA MET A 68 -24.71 -0.29 -9.58
C MET A 68 -24.24 1.03 -10.21
N ILE A 69 -25.14 2.01 -10.36
CA ILE A 69 -24.79 3.35 -10.91
C ILE A 69 -23.80 4.08 -9.99
N GLU A 70 -23.99 4.02 -8.67
CA GLU A 70 -23.06 4.64 -7.72
C GLU A 70 -21.70 3.94 -7.72
N LEU A 71 -21.68 2.61 -7.77
CA LEU A 71 -20.44 1.84 -7.89
C LEU A 71 -19.72 2.15 -9.21
N SER A 72 -20.45 2.25 -10.32
CA SER A 72 -19.89 2.67 -11.61
C SER A 72 -19.34 4.09 -11.58
N LYS A 73 -20.04 5.05 -10.95
CA LYS A 73 -19.54 6.41 -10.75
C LYS A 73 -18.26 6.43 -9.90
N MET A 74 -18.17 5.55 -8.90
CA MET A 74 -16.97 5.41 -8.08
C MET A 74 -15.79 4.85 -8.88
N ALA A 75 -16.03 3.87 -9.75
CA ALA A 75 -15.02 3.28 -10.64
C ALA A 75 -14.60 4.24 -11.78
N ALA A 76 -15.54 5.00 -12.34
CA ALA A 76 -15.31 5.92 -13.45
C ALA A 76 -14.25 6.98 -13.15
N ARG A 77 -14.00 7.25 -11.86
CA ARG A 77 -12.95 8.18 -11.43
C ARG A 77 -11.53 7.69 -11.69
N VAL A 78 -11.33 6.44 -12.10
CA VAL A 78 -10.05 6.00 -12.69
C VAL A 78 -9.67 6.82 -13.93
N LEU A 79 -10.65 7.43 -14.61
CA LEU A 79 -10.43 8.30 -15.77
C LEU A 79 -10.08 9.75 -15.38
N ASP A 80 -10.05 10.09 -14.09
CA ASP A 80 -9.62 11.42 -13.65
C ASP A 80 -8.13 11.62 -14.02
N PRO A 81 -7.78 12.65 -14.82
CA PRO A 81 -6.40 12.89 -15.22
C PRO A 81 -5.43 13.05 -14.04
N ARG A 82 -5.89 13.62 -12.92
CA ARG A 82 -5.07 13.79 -11.71
C ARG A 82 -4.76 12.44 -11.09
N LEU A 83 -5.74 11.53 -11.08
CA LEU A 83 -5.55 10.19 -10.57
C LEU A 83 -4.65 9.37 -11.49
N LEU A 84 -4.81 9.49 -12.82
CA LEU A 84 -3.93 8.83 -13.78
C LEU A 84 -2.46 9.26 -13.63
N LEU A 85 -2.20 10.55 -13.43
CA LEU A 85 -0.85 11.05 -13.11
C LEU A 85 -0.34 10.48 -11.77
N GLY A 86 -1.21 10.40 -10.76
CA GLY A 86 -0.89 9.76 -9.48
C GLY A 86 -0.53 8.28 -9.64
N ILE A 87 -1.30 7.53 -10.44
CA ILE A 87 -1.04 6.11 -10.76
C ILE A 87 0.29 5.98 -11.51
N ALA A 88 0.56 6.85 -12.49
CA ALA A 88 1.81 6.84 -13.24
C ALA A 88 3.04 7.05 -12.35
N ALA A 89 2.93 7.88 -11.30
CA ALA A 89 3.99 8.03 -10.29
C ALA A 89 4.03 6.85 -9.31
N TYR A 90 2.88 6.34 -8.91
CA TYR A 90 2.75 5.25 -7.93
C TYR A 90 3.32 3.92 -8.42
N LEU A 91 3.05 3.53 -9.67
CA LEU A 91 3.49 2.24 -10.22
C LEU A 91 5.01 2.01 -10.14
N PRO A 92 5.88 2.92 -10.61
CA PRO A 92 7.33 2.73 -10.49
C PRO A 92 7.79 2.78 -9.02
N LEU A 93 7.21 3.64 -8.18
CA LEU A 93 7.55 3.71 -6.75
C LEU A 93 7.26 2.39 -6.04
N LEU A 94 6.08 1.82 -6.24
CA LEU A 94 5.68 0.55 -5.63
C LEU A 94 6.59 -0.60 -6.10
N ASN A 95 6.92 -0.65 -7.40
CA ASN A 95 7.81 -1.69 -7.91
C ASN A 95 9.24 -1.53 -7.37
N LYS A 96 9.75 -0.30 -7.22
CA LYS A 96 11.04 -0.06 -6.54
C LYS A 96 11.01 -0.52 -5.09
N MET A 97 9.95 -0.20 -4.34
CA MET A 97 9.81 -0.65 -2.95
C MET A 97 9.81 -2.17 -2.86
N ARG A 98 9.02 -2.85 -3.70
CA ARG A 98 8.98 -4.32 -3.80
C ARG A 98 10.35 -4.89 -4.15
N ASP A 99 11.03 -4.35 -5.16
CA ASP A 99 12.35 -4.85 -5.56
C ASP A 99 13.42 -4.59 -4.47
N ASN A 100 13.34 -3.48 -3.74
CA ASN A 100 14.27 -3.16 -2.65
C ASN A 100 14.12 -4.13 -1.47
N ILE A 101 12.89 -4.40 -1.01
CA ILE A 101 12.68 -5.34 0.10
C ILE A 101 13.07 -6.78 -0.29
N MET A 102 12.82 -7.18 -1.55
CA MET A 102 13.28 -8.47 -2.09
C MET A 102 14.82 -8.55 -2.11
N LYS A 103 15.51 -7.48 -2.52
CA LYS A 103 16.98 -7.40 -2.47
C LYS A 103 17.53 -7.44 -1.04
N MET A 104 16.77 -6.94 -0.06
CA MET A 104 17.11 -7.03 1.37
C MET A 104 16.90 -8.42 1.97
N GLY A 105 16.38 -9.37 1.19
CA GLY A 105 16.19 -10.76 1.61
C GLY A 105 14.77 -11.13 2.00
N LEU A 106 13.80 -10.22 1.86
CA LEU A 106 12.39 -10.56 2.07
C LEU A 106 11.96 -11.62 1.05
N PRO A 107 11.48 -12.80 1.48
CA PRO A 107 11.04 -13.82 0.55
C PRO A 107 9.73 -13.44 -0.18
N GLU A 108 9.64 -13.76 -1.48
CA GLU A 108 8.50 -13.34 -2.32
C GLU A 108 7.19 -13.96 -1.83
N GLU A 109 7.25 -15.18 -1.29
CA GLU A 109 6.13 -15.91 -0.72
C GLU A 109 5.46 -15.18 0.45
N LYS A 110 6.22 -14.41 1.25
CA LYS A 110 5.64 -13.61 2.33
C LYS A 110 4.78 -12.49 1.78
N LEU A 111 5.22 -11.82 0.71
CA LEU A 111 4.40 -10.82 0.02
C LEU A 111 3.15 -11.46 -0.60
N TYR A 112 3.27 -12.63 -1.22
CA TYR A 112 2.10 -13.36 -1.73
C TYR A 112 1.12 -13.73 -0.62
N ALA A 113 1.62 -14.20 0.52
CA ALA A 113 0.80 -14.55 1.68
C ALA A 113 0.07 -13.32 2.23
N ALA A 114 0.77 -12.18 2.34
CA ALA A 114 0.18 -10.91 2.73
C ALA A 114 -0.94 -10.48 1.78
N MET A 115 -0.72 -10.51 0.45
CA MET A 115 -1.79 -10.14 -0.48
C MET A 115 -2.97 -11.11 -0.48
N LYS A 116 -2.72 -12.41 -0.29
CA LYS A 116 -3.81 -13.37 -0.08
C LYS A 116 -4.61 -13.05 1.20
N LYS A 117 -3.94 -12.63 2.28
CA LYS A 117 -4.61 -12.18 3.52
C LYS A 117 -5.47 -10.94 3.25
N PHE A 118 -4.96 -9.96 2.51
CA PHE A 118 -5.73 -8.78 2.10
C PHE A 118 -6.99 -9.18 1.30
N GLU A 119 -6.84 -9.98 0.25
CA GLU A 119 -7.97 -10.43 -0.59
C GLU A 119 -9.02 -11.20 0.21
N LYS A 120 -8.57 -12.07 1.11
CA LYS A 120 -9.46 -12.86 1.98
C LYS A 120 -10.26 -11.98 2.93
N ILE A 121 -9.64 -11.00 3.56
CA ILE A 121 -10.28 -10.18 4.60
C ILE A 121 -11.14 -9.09 3.96
N ALA A 122 -10.60 -8.31 3.02
CA ALA A 122 -11.37 -7.27 2.32
C ALA A 122 -12.49 -7.85 1.44
N GLY A 123 -12.29 -9.05 0.90
CA GLY A 123 -13.29 -9.77 0.10
C GLY A 123 -14.22 -10.67 0.92
N ARG A 124 -14.18 -10.63 2.25
CA ARG A 124 -14.98 -11.49 3.14
C ARG A 124 -16.48 -11.26 2.96
N THR A 125 -16.89 -10.01 2.96
CA THR A 125 -18.30 -9.61 2.92
C THR A 125 -18.75 -9.34 1.49
N ALA A 126 -20.07 -9.40 1.24
CA ALA A 126 -20.63 -9.01 -0.05
C ALA A 126 -20.30 -7.54 -0.37
N ASP A 127 -20.24 -6.71 0.67
CA ASP A 127 -20.02 -5.26 0.58
C ASP A 127 -18.58 -4.91 0.22
N GLY A 128 -17.61 -5.55 0.85
CA GLY A 128 -16.21 -5.41 0.45
C GLY A 128 -15.97 -5.92 -0.97
N ARG A 129 -16.57 -7.05 -1.36
CA ARG A 129 -16.43 -7.59 -2.73
C ARG A 129 -17.02 -6.69 -3.82
N ARG A 130 -18.12 -5.98 -3.56
CA ARG A 130 -18.72 -5.07 -4.55
C ARG A 130 -17.97 -3.74 -4.67
N ASN A 131 -17.03 -3.45 -3.79
CA ASN A 131 -16.22 -2.23 -3.88
C ASN A 131 -15.29 -2.30 -5.11
N PRO A 132 -15.47 -1.43 -6.14
CA PRO A 132 -14.61 -1.42 -7.32
C PRO A 132 -13.13 -1.14 -7.01
N TRP A 133 -12.82 -0.34 -5.99
CA TRP A 133 -11.43 -0.07 -5.62
C TRP A 133 -10.77 -1.29 -4.98
N PHE A 134 -11.50 -2.06 -4.15
CA PHE A 134 -11.00 -3.36 -3.68
C PHE A 134 -10.63 -4.28 -4.85
N GLN A 135 -11.49 -4.35 -5.89
CA GLN A 135 -11.23 -5.20 -7.05
C GLN A 135 -10.01 -4.73 -7.85
N ILE A 136 -9.90 -3.43 -8.12
CA ILE A 136 -8.77 -2.84 -8.86
C ILE A 136 -7.47 -3.03 -8.10
N ILE A 137 -7.47 -2.76 -6.79
CA ILE A 137 -6.26 -2.83 -5.95
C ILE A 137 -5.83 -4.28 -5.73
N SER A 138 -6.77 -5.20 -5.48
CA SER A 138 -6.45 -6.64 -5.39
C SER A 138 -5.83 -7.17 -6.68
N TRP A 139 -6.39 -6.76 -7.82
CA TRP A 139 -5.82 -7.09 -9.12
C TRP A 139 -4.41 -6.50 -9.26
N ASN A 140 -4.21 -5.21 -8.98
CA ASN A 140 -2.89 -4.57 -9.09
C ASN A 140 -1.84 -5.24 -8.17
N GLY A 141 -2.19 -5.54 -6.91
CA GLY A 141 -1.31 -6.24 -5.97
C GLY A 141 -0.84 -7.61 -6.50
N ARG A 142 -1.74 -8.40 -7.11
CA ARG A 142 -1.37 -9.66 -7.78
C ARG A 142 -0.36 -9.46 -8.90
N MET A 143 -0.52 -8.40 -9.70
CA MET A 143 0.37 -8.09 -10.82
C MET A 143 1.75 -7.67 -10.34
N VAL A 144 1.80 -6.83 -9.30
CA VAL A 144 3.05 -6.31 -8.70
C VAL A 144 3.89 -7.44 -8.13
N ILE A 145 3.30 -8.35 -7.37
CA ILE A 145 4.07 -9.42 -6.72
C ILE A 145 4.49 -10.48 -7.72
N ASN A 146 3.64 -10.78 -8.70
CA ASN A 146 3.92 -11.78 -9.71
C ASN A 146 4.95 -11.32 -10.75
N ARG A 147 6.23 -11.56 -10.48
CA ARG A 147 7.32 -11.21 -11.39
C ARG A 147 7.25 -11.95 -12.74
N LYS A 148 6.52 -13.06 -12.83
CA LYS A 148 6.30 -13.77 -14.11
C LYS A 148 5.41 -12.98 -15.07
N ASN A 149 4.69 -11.97 -14.59
CA ASN A 149 3.83 -11.15 -15.42
C ASN A 149 4.61 -10.10 -16.22
N LYS A 150 5.25 -10.54 -17.30
CA LYS A 150 6.06 -9.67 -18.16
C LYS A 150 5.27 -8.50 -18.77
N ILE A 151 3.97 -8.67 -19.02
CA ILE A 151 3.12 -7.62 -19.63
C ILE A 151 3.01 -6.41 -18.70
N TYR A 152 2.92 -6.63 -17.39
CA TYR A 152 2.91 -5.56 -16.40
C TYR A 152 4.31 -5.06 -16.07
N HIS A 153 5.24 -5.98 -15.80
CA HIS A 153 6.58 -5.62 -15.33
C HIS A 153 7.43 -4.91 -16.40
N MET A 154 7.30 -5.25 -17.69
CA MET A 154 8.10 -4.62 -18.74
C MET A 154 7.92 -3.10 -18.85
N PRO A 155 6.69 -2.55 -19.00
CA PRO A 155 6.51 -1.10 -19.06
C PRO A 155 6.83 -0.43 -17.72
N VAL A 156 6.53 -1.07 -16.58
CA VAL A 156 6.79 -0.48 -15.27
C VAL A 156 8.29 -0.46 -14.96
N ASP A 157 9.04 -1.52 -15.28
CA ASP A 157 10.50 -1.56 -15.15
C ASP A 157 11.17 -0.52 -16.08
N ALA A 158 10.56 -0.20 -17.22
CA ALA A 158 11.02 0.92 -18.06
C ALA A 158 10.80 2.27 -17.35
N MET A 159 9.64 2.48 -16.72
CA MET A 159 9.39 3.68 -15.91
C MET A 159 10.34 3.77 -14.71
N VAL A 160 10.60 2.65 -14.02
CA VAL A 160 11.58 2.57 -12.93
C VAL A 160 12.94 3.06 -13.41
N ARG A 161 13.46 2.50 -14.51
CA ARG A 161 14.74 2.95 -15.11
C ARG A 161 14.73 4.41 -15.50
N ALA A 162 13.64 4.91 -16.09
CA ALA A 162 13.51 6.32 -16.43
C ALA A 162 13.58 7.22 -15.18
N THR A 163 12.92 6.82 -14.08
CA THR A 163 12.97 7.56 -12.82
C THR A 163 14.34 7.47 -12.13
N ASP A 164 15.14 6.42 -12.35
CA ASP A 164 16.52 6.31 -11.84
C ASP A 164 17.48 7.27 -12.56
N MET A 165 17.13 7.75 -13.75
CA MET A 165 17.91 8.75 -14.48
C MET A 165 17.66 10.18 -14.00
N LEU A 166 16.66 10.40 -13.13
CA LEU A 166 16.37 11.73 -12.59
C LEU A 166 17.48 12.15 -11.60
N PRO A 167 18.16 13.28 -11.83
CA PRO A 167 19.21 13.74 -10.94
C PRO A 167 18.62 14.14 -9.58
N GLN A 168 19.37 13.89 -8.50
CA GLN A 168 18.91 14.14 -7.12
C GLN A 168 18.47 15.60 -6.88
N SER A 169 19.03 16.55 -7.64
CA SER A 169 18.63 17.97 -7.61
C SER A 169 17.19 18.25 -8.06
N THR A 170 16.54 17.32 -8.76
CA THR A 170 15.14 17.42 -9.18
C THR A 170 14.17 16.83 -8.16
N MET A 171 14.68 16.12 -7.16
CA MET A 171 13.85 15.57 -6.09
C MET A 171 13.36 16.71 -5.17
N PRO A 172 12.09 16.68 -4.74
CA PRO A 172 11.59 17.65 -3.77
C PRO A 172 12.42 17.60 -2.48
N ALA A 173 12.57 18.75 -1.84
CA ALA A 173 13.27 18.83 -0.57
C ALA A 173 12.63 17.89 0.46
N VAL A 174 13.47 17.29 1.32
CA VAL A 174 12.99 16.46 2.44
C VAL A 174 12.01 17.29 3.26
N PRO A 175 10.80 16.79 3.55
CA PRO A 175 9.82 17.51 4.34
C PRO A 175 10.38 17.94 5.70
N SER A 176 10.01 19.13 6.18
CA SER A 176 10.53 19.69 7.43
C SER A 176 10.26 18.79 8.64
N TRP A 177 9.08 18.14 8.68
CA TRP A 177 8.67 17.24 9.75
C TRP A 177 9.61 16.05 9.96
N VAL A 178 10.38 15.65 8.94
CA VAL A 178 11.37 14.56 9.09
C VAL A 178 12.44 14.94 10.12
N LYS A 179 12.80 16.23 10.20
CA LYS A 179 13.76 16.74 11.18
C LYS A 179 13.17 16.90 12.58
N GLU A 180 11.85 16.82 12.68
CA GLU A 180 11.10 16.89 13.94
C GLU A 180 10.90 15.49 14.56
N LEU A 181 11.25 14.41 13.84
CA LEU A 181 11.26 13.05 14.37
C LEU A 181 12.33 12.94 15.48
N THR A 182 11.89 12.85 16.72
CA THR A 182 12.74 12.64 17.89
C THR A 182 12.13 11.59 18.80
N TYR A 183 12.98 10.86 19.53
CA TYR A 183 12.55 9.93 20.57
C TYR A 183 11.95 10.66 21.79
N VAL A 184 12.19 11.97 21.89
CA VAL A 184 11.60 12.83 22.92
C VAL A 184 10.19 13.22 22.48
N PRO A 185 9.14 12.88 23.24
CA PRO A 185 7.77 13.20 22.85
C PRO A 185 7.60 14.72 22.73
N VAL A 186 7.30 15.21 21.52
CA VAL A 186 7.06 16.64 21.22
C VAL A 186 5.56 16.96 21.09
N ALA A 187 4.70 15.95 21.24
CA ALA A 187 3.25 16.13 21.19
C ALA A 187 2.78 16.86 22.46
N ILE A 188 2.62 18.18 22.34
CA ILE A 188 1.88 19.02 23.27
C ILE A 188 0.44 19.04 22.76
N HIS A 189 -0.48 18.54 23.58
CA HIS A 189 -1.96 18.60 23.54
C HIS A 189 -2.66 19.11 22.26
#